data_AF-A0A972YLR9-F1
#
_entry.id   AF-A0A972YLR9-F1
#
_cell.length_a   1.000
_cell.length_b   1.000
_cell.length_c   1.000
_cell.angle_alpha   90.00
_cell.angle_beta   90.00
_cell.angle_gamma   90.00
#
_symmetry.space_group_name_H-M   'P 1'
#
loop_
_entity.id
_entity.type
_entity.pdbx_description
1 polymer ?
#
loop_
_entity_poly.entity_id
_entity_poly.type
_entity_poly.pdbx_seq_one_letter_code
_entity_poly.pdbx_strand_id
1 'polypeptide(L)'
;MMKISLEQRFQSHLPIFSIEFFPPKSDEAAEQLLRTAERLKAYKPDFASITYGAGGSSRSRTIRYARKLSSDYGYSVMPHLTCVGHSRDELKQVIAEIREAGLSQIMALRGDPPKGDDSFKPHPDGLGYANELVQLINDVYA
;
A
#
# COMPACT_ATOMS: atom_id res chain seq x y z
N MET A 1 -20.54 -7.30 9.69
CA MET A 1 -20.91 -6.43 8.55
C MET A 1 -19.98 -6.77 7.40
N MET A 2 -20.48 -7.15 6.22
CA MET A 2 -19.61 -7.40 5.07
C MET A 2 -18.94 -6.08 4.64
N LYS A 3 -17.61 -6.07 4.53
CA LYS A 3 -16.89 -4.96 3.91
C LYS A 3 -17.23 -4.96 2.41
N ILE A 4 -17.87 -3.90 1.93
CA ILE A 4 -18.08 -3.65 0.50
C ILE A 4 -16.70 -3.50 -0.16
N SER A 5 -16.48 -4.12 -1.33
CA SER A 5 -15.20 -3.99 -2.04
C SER A 5 -15.02 -2.58 -2.58
N LEU A 6 -13.77 -2.17 -2.85
CA LEU A 6 -13.52 -0.87 -3.47
C LEU A 6 -14.17 -0.77 -4.87
N GLU A 7 -14.16 -1.85 -5.64
CA GLU A 7 -14.86 -1.94 -6.92
C GLU A 7 -16.35 -1.63 -6.78
N GLN A 8 -17.02 -2.24 -5.80
CA GLN A 8 -18.44 -1.97 -5.51
C GLN A 8 -18.67 -0.52 -5.07
N ARG A 9 -17.73 0.08 -4.33
CA ARG A 9 -17.79 1.50 -3.97
C ARG A 9 -17.70 2.40 -5.21
N PHE A 10 -16.78 2.13 -6.12
CA PHE A 10 -16.65 2.86 -7.38
C PHE A 10 -17.89 2.73 -8.28
N GLN A 11 -18.58 1.60 -8.24
CA GLN A 11 -19.83 1.38 -8.98
C GLN A 11 -21.06 2.09 -8.38
N SER A 12 -20.98 2.58 -7.13
CA SER A 12 -22.13 3.18 -6.44
C SER A 12 -22.53 4.57 -6.94
N HIS A 13 -21.71 5.22 -7.80
CA HIS A 13 -21.91 6.58 -8.30
C HIS A 13 -22.03 7.67 -7.21
N LEU A 14 -21.71 7.34 -5.95
CA LEU A 14 -21.60 8.30 -4.86
C LEU A 14 -20.17 8.84 -4.77
N PRO A 15 -19.98 10.06 -4.24
CA PRO A 15 -18.65 10.57 -3.93
C PRO A 15 -17.92 9.62 -2.98
N ILE A 16 -16.65 9.35 -3.27
CA ILE A 16 -15.77 8.52 -2.45
C ILE A 16 -14.83 9.40 -1.67
N PHE A 17 -14.68 9.12 -0.38
CA PHE A 17 -13.73 9.80 0.49
C PHE A 17 -12.63 8.84 0.94
N SER A 18 -11.38 9.21 0.67
CA SER A 18 -10.21 8.42 1.04
C SER A 18 -9.15 9.25 1.74
N ILE A 19 -8.28 8.58 2.50
CA ILE A 19 -7.22 9.20 3.29
C ILE A 19 -5.91 8.48 3.00
N GLU A 20 -4.80 9.22 2.89
CA GLU A 20 -3.47 8.64 2.74
C GLU A 20 -2.62 8.84 4.00
N PHE A 21 -2.04 7.75 4.50
CA PHE A 21 -1.08 7.74 5.60
C PHE A 21 0.35 7.53 5.09
N PHE A 22 1.32 8.01 5.87
CA PHE A 22 2.74 7.72 5.67
C PHE A 22 3.24 6.77 6.77
N PRO A 23 4.07 5.77 6.46
CA PRO A 23 4.64 4.89 7.47
C PRO A 23 5.50 5.72 8.44
N PRO A 24 5.28 5.61 9.76
CA PRO A 24 5.92 6.46 10.75
C PRO A 24 7.39 6.10 10.89
N LYS A 25 8.24 7.12 11.07
CA LYS A 25 9.70 6.95 11.14
C LYS A 25 10.26 6.81 12.57
N SER A 26 9.44 7.08 13.58
CA SER A 26 9.75 6.95 15.01
C SER A 26 8.51 6.47 15.77
N ASP A 27 8.67 6.15 17.05
CA ASP A 27 7.57 5.72 17.92
C ASP A 27 6.60 6.87 18.19
N GLU A 28 7.08 8.11 18.36
CA GLU A 28 6.22 9.28 18.54
C GLU A 28 5.34 9.53 17.30
N ALA A 29 5.94 9.39 16.11
CA ALA A 29 5.21 9.49 14.85
C ALA A 29 4.19 8.35 14.69
N ALA A 30 4.50 7.17 15.21
CA ALA A 30 3.58 6.03 15.20
C ALA A 30 2.37 6.30 16.08
N GLU A 31 2.58 6.78 17.31
CA GLU A 31 1.46 7.16 18.16
C GLU A 31 0.61 8.26 17.55
N GLN A 32 1.25 9.27 16.92
CA GLN A 32 0.54 10.35 16.24
C GLN A 32 -0.32 9.83 15.08
N LEU A 33 0.21 8.90 14.27
CA LEU A 33 -0.54 8.25 13.19
C LEU A 33 -1.76 7.55 13.76
N LEU A 34 -1.60 6.77 14.82
CA LEU A 34 -2.66 5.98 15.42
C LEU A 34 -3.74 6.85 16.09
N ARG A 35 -3.35 7.93 16.77
CA ARG A 35 -4.30 8.92 17.31
C ARG A 35 -5.08 9.62 16.20
N THR A 36 -4.40 9.96 15.11
CA THR A 36 -5.04 10.58 13.93
C THR A 36 -6.01 9.61 13.26
N ALA A 37 -5.61 8.34 13.10
CA ALA A 37 -6.45 7.29 12.56
C ALA A 37 -7.71 7.07 13.40
N GLU A 38 -7.64 7.11 14.73
CA GLU A 38 -8.85 7.00 15.57
C GLU A 38 -9.82 8.16 15.33
N ARG A 39 -9.30 9.40 15.28
CA ARG A 39 -10.13 10.60 15.05
C ARG A 39 -10.79 10.61 13.68
N LEU A 40 -10.10 10.11 12.66
CA LEU A 40 -10.59 10.14 11.28
C LEU A 40 -11.70 9.11 11.00
N LYS A 41 -11.87 8.10 11.86
CA LYS A 41 -12.98 7.13 11.75
C LYS A 41 -14.35 7.79 11.76
N ALA A 42 -14.51 8.91 12.46
CA ALA A 42 -15.77 9.65 12.52
C ALA A 42 -16.25 10.14 11.14
N TYR A 43 -15.33 10.35 10.20
CA TYR A 43 -15.63 10.78 8.84
C TYR A 43 -15.93 9.62 7.88
N LYS A 44 -15.88 8.36 8.37
CA LYS A 44 -16.23 7.15 7.62
C LYS A 44 -15.59 7.08 6.22
N PRO A 45 -14.26 7.21 6.09
CA PRO A 45 -13.60 7.06 4.80
C PRO A 45 -13.88 5.68 4.21
N ASP A 46 -14.09 5.63 2.90
CA ASP A 46 -14.34 4.39 2.17
C ASP A 46 -13.10 3.49 2.13
N PHE A 47 -11.92 4.10 2.06
CA PHE A 47 -10.63 3.42 2.21
C PHE A 47 -9.54 4.36 2.70
N ALA A 48 -8.44 3.76 3.15
CA ALA A 48 -7.20 4.46 3.41
C ALA A 48 -6.06 3.84 2.59
N SER A 49 -5.17 4.67 2.07
CA SER A 49 -3.89 4.21 1.53
C SER A 49 -2.78 4.37 2.56
N ILE A 50 -1.70 3.61 2.40
CA ILE A 50 -0.45 3.86 3.13
C ILE A 50 0.73 3.76 2.18
N THR A 51 1.57 4.79 2.20
CA THR A 51 2.65 4.93 1.22
C THR A 51 3.76 3.91 1.41
N TYR A 52 4.55 3.72 0.35
CA TYR A 52 5.64 2.78 0.25
C TYR A 52 6.85 3.48 -0.36
N GLY A 53 7.95 3.55 0.39
CA GLY A 53 9.16 4.22 -0.04
C GLY A 53 9.78 3.52 -1.25
N ALA A 54 10.34 4.29 -2.19
CA ALA A 54 11.09 3.78 -3.32
C ALA A 54 12.15 2.75 -2.85
N GLY A 55 12.30 1.65 -3.59
CA GLY A 55 13.23 0.58 -3.27
C GLY A 55 12.93 -0.18 -1.97
N GLY A 56 11.74 -0.06 -1.41
CA GLY A 56 11.36 -0.81 -0.20
C GLY A 56 11.89 -0.25 1.12
N SER A 57 12.42 0.98 1.13
CA SER A 57 12.96 1.65 2.33
C SER A 57 11.97 1.78 3.51
N SER A 58 10.67 1.60 3.26
CA SER A 58 9.64 1.54 4.30
C SER A 58 8.84 0.24 4.34
N ARG A 59 9.20 -0.82 3.59
CA ARG A 59 8.40 -2.06 3.41
C ARG A 59 7.81 -2.58 4.72
N SER A 60 8.68 -2.89 5.69
CA SER A 60 8.28 -3.49 6.97
C SER A 60 7.32 -2.60 7.75
N ARG A 61 7.54 -1.28 7.73
CA ARG A 61 6.67 -0.29 8.39
C ARG A 61 5.34 -0.17 7.66
N THR A 62 5.35 -0.07 6.33
CA THR A 62 4.14 0.01 5.51
C THR A 62 3.22 -1.17 5.81
N ILE A 63 3.73 -2.41 5.75
CA ILE A 63 2.92 -3.62 6.00
C ILE A 63 2.45 -3.67 7.47
N ARG A 64 3.33 -3.40 8.44
CA ARG A 64 2.99 -3.39 9.88
C ARG A 64 1.84 -2.43 10.18
N TYR A 65 1.92 -1.19 9.71
CA TYR A 65 0.90 -0.17 10.00
C TYR A 65 -0.34 -0.34 9.11
N ALA A 66 -0.22 -0.87 7.89
CA ALA A 66 -1.38 -1.27 7.10
C ALA A 66 -2.22 -2.32 7.83
N ARG A 67 -1.56 -3.37 8.37
CA ARG A 67 -2.21 -4.40 9.17
C ARG A 67 -2.88 -3.80 10.39
N LYS A 68 -2.17 -2.95 11.15
CA LYS A 68 -2.70 -2.31 12.36
C LYS A 68 -3.92 -1.43 12.08
N LEU A 69 -3.87 -0.60 11.03
CA LEU A 69 -4.99 0.24 10.59
C LEU A 69 -6.21 -0.62 10.17
N SER A 70 -5.98 -1.76 9.53
CA SER A 70 -7.04 -2.68 9.14
C SER A 70 -7.65 -3.42 10.34
N SER A 71 -6.81 -4.04 11.18
CA SER A 71 -7.25 -4.90 12.30
C SER A 71 -7.82 -4.13 13.48
N ASP A 72 -7.13 -3.08 13.90
CA ASP A 72 -7.42 -2.41 15.17
C ASP A 72 -8.39 -1.24 14.97
N TYR A 73 -8.36 -0.60 13.80
CA TYR A 73 -9.13 0.61 13.50
C TYR A 73 -10.24 0.38 12.46
N GLY A 74 -10.27 -0.79 11.82
CA GLY A 74 -11.35 -1.19 10.92
C GLY A 74 -11.27 -0.60 9.51
N TYR A 75 -10.19 0.09 9.14
CA TYR A 75 -10.02 0.65 7.80
C TYR A 75 -10.01 -0.42 6.71
N SER A 76 -10.48 -0.08 5.52
CA SER A 76 -10.12 -0.79 4.28
C SER A 76 -8.81 -0.19 3.80
N VAL A 77 -7.70 -0.93 3.91
CA VAL A 77 -6.35 -0.38 3.68
C VAL A 77 -5.77 -0.89 2.37
N MET A 78 -5.31 0.05 1.54
CA MET A 78 -4.61 -0.19 0.29
C MET A 78 -3.13 0.25 0.42
N PRO A 79 -2.21 -0.65 0.81
CA PRO A 79 -0.79 -0.36 0.75
C PRO A 79 -0.34 -0.04 -0.67
N HIS A 80 0.56 0.93 -0.79
CA HIS A 80 1.30 1.15 -2.03
C HIS A 80 2.34 0.03 -2.19
N LEU A 81 2.68 -0.27 -3.44
CA LEU A 81 3.81 -1.13 -3.79
C LEU A 81 4.50 -0.54 -5.02
N THR A 82 5.79 -0.23 -4.90
CA THR A 82 6.60 0.26 -6.01
C THR A 82 7.49 -0.86 -6.57
N CYS A 83 7.67 -0.91 -7.89
CA CYS A 83 8.58 -1.90 -8.50
C CYS A 83 10.05 -1.44 -8.58
N VAL A 84 10.33 -0.14 -8.46
CA VAL A 84 11.70 0.39 -8.45
C VAL A 84 12.53 -0.26 -7.35
N GLY A 85 13.73 -0.71 -7.71
CA GLY A 85 14.69 -1.28 -6.76
C GLY A 85 14.37 -2.68 -6.25
N HIS A 86 13.37 -3.36 -6.80
CA HIS A 86 13.05 -4.75 -6.46
C HIS A 86 13.22 -5.70 -7.65
N SER A 87 13.73 -6.89 -7.37
CA SER A 87 13.57 -8.04 -8.26
C SER A 87 12.13 -8.54 -8.30
N ARG A 88 11.77 -9.30 -9.34
CA ARG A 88 10.46 -9.96 -9.45
C ARG A 88 10.18 -10.87 -8.25
N ASP A 89 11.18 -11.58 -7.73
CA ASP A 89 11.00 -12.50 -6.62
C ASP A 89 10.81 -11.77 -5.29
N GLU A 90 11.50 -10.66 -5.05
CA GLU A 90 11.22 -9.78 -3.91
C GLU A 90 9.79 -9.22 -3.99
N LEU A 91 9.34 -8.78 -5.17
CA LEU A 91 7.97 -8.31 -5.35
C LEU A 91 6.95 -9.39 -5.02
N LYS A 92 7.14 -10.64 -5.47
CA LYS A 92 6.27 -11.76 -5.11
C LYS A 92 6.21 -11.98 -3.60
N GLN A 93 7.35 -11.91 -2.91
CA GLN A 93 7.39 -12.03 -1.45
C GLN A 93 6.62 -10.90 -0.76
N VAL A 94 6.79 -9.65 -1.21
CA VAL A 94 6.04 -8.50 -0.66
C VAL A 94 4.53 -8.69 -0.88
N ILE A 95 4.13 -9.14 -2.06
CA ILE A 95 2.72 -9.40 -2.39
C ILE A 95 2.15 -10.49 -1.48
N ALA A 96 2.90 -11.58 -1.26
CA ALA A 96 2.52 -12.64 -0.33
C ALA A 96 2.38 -12.13 1.11
N GLU A 97 3.31 -11.30 1.60
CA GLU A 97 3.23 -10.69 2.93
C GLU A 97 1.99 -9.79 3.10
N ILE A 98 1.66 -8.99 2.07
CA ILE A 98 0.45 -8.17 2.07
C ILE A 98 -0.79 -9.05 2.19
N ARG A 99 -0.84 -10.15 1.42
CA ARG A 99 -1.94 -11.14 1.48
C ARG A 99 -2.05 -11.79 2.85
N GLU A 100 -0.93 -12.26 3.42
CA GLU A 100 -0.87 -12.87 4.75
C GLU A 100 -1.25 -11.90 5.88
N ALA A 101 -1.03 -10.60 5.67
CA ALA A 101 -1.52 -9.56 6.57
C ALA A 101 -3.05 -9.35 6.50
N GLY A 102 -3.76 -10.09 5.65
CA GLY A 102 -5.21 -10.00 5.45
C GLY A 102 -5.62 -8.79 4.61
N LEU A 103 -4.70 -8.23 3.82
CA LEU A 103 -4.96 -7.08 2.95
C LEU A 103 -5.22 -7.59 1.53
N SER A 104 -6.30 -7.10 0.93
CA SER A 104 -6.78 -7.54 -0.38
C SER A 104 -6.70 -6.46 -1.46
N GLN A 105 -6.06 -5.34 -1.17
CA GLN A 105 -5.96 -4.17 -2.05
C GLN A 105 -4.49 -3.74 -2.14
N ILE A 106 -4.02 -3.42 -3.34
CA ILE A 106 -2.65 -2.94 -3.57
C ILE A 106 -2.72 -1.79 -4.59
N MET A 107 -2.07 -0.67 -4.28
CA MET A 107 -1.81 0.38 -5.27
C MET A 107 -0.47 0.09 -5.95
N ALA A 108 -0.52 -0.43 -7.17
CA ALA A 108 0.66 -0.75 -7.97
C ALA A 108 1.25 0.51 -8.61
N LEU A 109 2.52 0.79 -8.33
CA LEU A 109 3.23 1.98 -8.79
C LEU A 109 4.59 1.58 -9.38
N ARG A 110 5.13 2.39 -10.29
CA ARG A 110 6.52 2.22 -10.72
C ARG A 110 7.49 2.62 -9.60
N GLY A 111 7.22 3.78 -9.01
CA GLY A 111 8.12 4.46 -8.09
C GLY A 111 9.06 5.44 -8.81
N ASP A 112 9.62 6.33 -8.01
CA ASP A 112 10.60 7.32 -8.45
C ASP A 112 12.02 6.74 -8.43
N PRO A 113 12.95 7.32 -9.22
CA PRO A 113 14.36 6.98 -9.12
C PRO A 113 14.88 7.12 -7.68
N PRO A 114 15.88 6.32 -7.27
CA PRO A 114 16.56 6.51 -6.00
C PRO A 114 17.07 7.94 -5.84
N LYS A 115 17.15 8.42 -4.60
CA LYS A 115 17.65 9.78 -4.32
C LYS A 115 19.08 9.91 -4.84
N GLY A 116 19.30 10.85 -5.76
CA GLY A 116 20.60 11.08 -6.40
C GLY A 116 20.70 10.58 -7.84
N ASP A 117 19.69 9.85 -8.32
CA ASP A 117 19.58 9.45 -9.72
C ASP A 117 18.60 10.35 -10.48
N ASP A 118 19.00 10.84 -11.64
CA ASP A 118 18.16 11.68 -12.51
C ASP A 118 17.20 10.86 -13.39
N SER A 119 17.37 9.54 -13.44
CA SER A 119 16.60 8.66 -14.32
C SER A 119 16.28 7.33 -13.66
N PHE A 120 15.09 6.81 -13.97
CA PHE A 120 14.67 5.49 -13.51
C PHE A 120 15.50 4.41 -14.21
N LYS A 121 16.02 3.47 -13.43
CA LYS A 121 16.64 2.24 -13.92
C LYS A 121 15.94 1.07 -13.23
N PRO A 122 15.38 0.10 -13.96
CA PRO A 122 14.83 -1.09 -13.34
C PRO A 122 15.94 -1.88 -12.65
N HIS A 123 15.59 -2.63 -11.60
CA HIS A 123 16.46 -3.68 -11.09
C HIS A 123 16.76 -4.68 -12.24
N PRO A 124 17.97 -5.27 -12.33
CA PRO A 124 18.33 -6.20 -13.41
C PRO A 124 17.30 -7.32 -13.63
N ASP A 125 16.79 -7.88 -12.52
CA ASP A 125 15.73 -8.90 -12.50
C ASP A 125 14.35 -8.33 -12.12
N GLY A 126 14.13 -7.02 -12.33
CA GLY A 126 12.95 -6.28 -11.89
C GLY A 126 11.92 -6.00 -12.97
N LEU A 127 11.09 -4.99 -12.72
CA LEU A 127 10.06 -4.50 -13.64
C LEU A 127 10.39 -3.07 -14.07
N GLY A 128 10.05 -2.69 -15.30
CA GLY A 128 10.25 -1.34 -15.83
C GLY A 128 9.05 -0.42 -15.57
N TYR A 129 7.85 -0.98 -15.47
CA TYR A 129 6.60 -0.22 -15.45
C TYR A 129 5.58 -0.75 -14.45
N ALA A 130 4.64 0.12 -14.07
CA ALA A 130 3.58 -0.22 -13.11
C ALA A 130 2.59 -1.28 -13.64
N ASN A 131 2.32 -1.31 -14.95
CA ASN A 131 1.42 -2.30 -15.54
C ASN A 131 2.00 -3.73 -15.46
N GLU A 132 3.32 -3.88 -15.50
CA GLU A 132 3.97 -5.18 -15.27
C GLU A 132 3.81 -5.65 -13.83
N LEU A 133 3.79 -4.70 -12.87
CA LEU A 133 3.51 -5.00 -11.47
C LEU A 133 2.06 -5.42 -11.27
N VAL A 134 1.12 -4.78 -11.97
CA VAL A 134 -0.30 -5.21 -11.99
C VAL A 134 -0.40 -6.66 -12.48
N GLN A 135 0.30 -7.00 -13.58
CA GLN A 135 0.31 -8.38 -14.07
C GLN A 135 0.90 -9.35 -13.04
N LEU A 136 2.03 -9.00 -12.42
CA LEU A 136 2.65 -9.84 -11.40
C LEU A 136 1.75 -10.05 -10.17
N ILE A 137 1.03 -9.01 -9.74
CA ILE A 137 0.03 -9.12 -8.67
C ILE A 137 -1.04 -10.14 -9.09
N ASN A 138 -1.62 -10.02 -10.29
CA ASN A 138 -2.61 -10.96 -10.77
C ASN A 138 -2.07 -12.40 -10.82
N ASP A 139 -0.84 -12.62 -11.25
CA ASP A 139 -0.22 -13.96 -11.32
C ASP A 139 -0.02 -14.60 -9.92
N VAL A 140 0.18 -13.80 -8.87
CA VAL A 140 0.36 -14.27 -7.49
C VAL A 140 -0.98 -14.48 -6.76
N TYR A 141 -2.02 -13.74 -7.16
CA TYR A 141 -3.38 -13.85 -6.61
C TYR A 141 -4.28 -14.80 -7.39
N ALA A 142 -3.91 -15.21 -8.60
CA ALA A 142 -4.55 -16.30 -9.36
C ALA A 142 -4.42 -17.64 -8.64
#